data_AF-A0A251Z8N2-F1
#
_entry.id   AF-A0A251Z8N2-F1
#
_cell.length_a   1.000
_cell.length_b   1.000
_cell.length_c   1.000
_cell.angle_alpha   90.00
_cell.angle_beta   90.00
_cell.angle_gamma   90.00
#
_symmetry.space_group_name_H-M   'P 1'
#
loop_
_entity.id
_entity.type
_entity.pdbx_description
1 polymer ?
#
loop_
_entity_poly.entity_id
_entity_poly.type
_entity_poly.pdbx_seq_one_letter_code
_entity_poly.pdbx_strand_id
1 'polypeptide(L)'
;MAFQPRTPEELRQKQLLGKLRVCSALEFRALAKGQGLEAAYGSTDVVAAGSCEFTDQGQIWLSLGPCDPPLRLRRAVLGGVAAGGGYGPSELCLPIGAGLDTPRRRGGAHVLDQLLAGEEVPLELFGEATALHPRRELQ
;
A
#
# COMPACT_ATOMS: atom_id res chain seq x y z
N MET A 1 -12.89 -16.37 -32.23
CA MET A 1 -13.82 -15.80 -31.25
C MET A 1 -13.44 -14.34 -31.04
N ALA A 2 -14.23 -13.41 -31.55
CA ALA A 2 -13.95 -11.98 -31.43
C ALA A 2 -14.80 -11.41 -30.29
N PHE A 3 -14.36 -11.65 -29.04
CA PHE A 3 -14.97 -10.96 -27.91
C PHE A 3 -14.59 -9.47 -28.02
N GLN A 4 -15.57 -8.56 -27.99
CA GLN A 4 -15.26 -7.15 -27.83
C GLN A 4 -14.71 -6.93 -26.41
N PRO A 5 -13.47 -6.43 -26.26
CA PRO A 5 -12.91 -6.16 -24.95
C PRO A 5 -13.68 -5.02 -24.26
N ARG A 6 -13.89 -5.15 -22.96
CA ARG A 6 -14.52 -4.11 -22.13
C ARG A 6 -13.47 -3.13 -21.66
N THR A 7 -13.81 -1.86 -21.62
CA THR A 7 -12.92 -0.84 -21.06
C THR A 7 -13.15 -0.68 -19.54
N PRO A 8 -12.11 -0.29 -18.77
CA PRO A 8 -12.29 0.04 -17.36
C PRO A 8 -13.36 1.11 -17.11
N GLU A 9 -13.52 2.05 -18.04
CA GLU A 9 -14.47 3.16 -17.95
C GLU A 9 -15.93 2.69 -18.13
N GLU A 10 -16.19 1.79 -19.09
CA GLU A 10 -17.49 1.14 -19.23
C GLU A 10 -17.90 0.35 -17.98
N LEU A 11 -16.96 -0.40 -17.40
CA LEU A 11 -17.20 -1.18 -16.18
C LEU A 11 -17.50 -0.27 -14.99
N ARG A 12 -16.77 0.86 -14.85
CA ARG A 12 -17.03 1.86 -13.81
C ARG A 12 -18.41 2.50 -13.96
N GLN A 13 -18.83 2.84 -15.18
CA GLN A 13 -20.18 3.35 -15.44
C GLN A 13 -21.26 2.33 -15.06
N LYS A 14 -21.09 1.05 -15.41
CA LYS A 14 -22.02 -0.01 -14.99
C LYS A 14 -22.07 -0.16 -13.46
N GLN A 15 -20.93 -0.02 -12.78
CA GLN A 15 -20.86 -0.07 -11.32
C GLN A 15 -21.65 1.08 -10.67
N LEU A 16 -21.43 2.32 -11.12
CA LEU A 16 -22.14 3.51 -10.63
C LEU A 16 -23.66 3.40 -10.84
N LEU A 17 -24.08 2.74 -11.93
CA LEU A 17 -25.49 2.50 -12.24
C LEU A 17 -26.09 1.27 -11.55
N GLY A 18 -25.31 0.52 -10.75
CA GLY A 18 -25.77 -0.72 -10.12
C GLY A 18 -26.08 -1.86 -11.11
N LYS A 19 -25.53 -1.80 -12.33
CA LYS A 19 -25.76 -2.77 -13.42
C LYS A 19 -24.59 -3.72 -13.65
N LEU A 20 -23.54 -3.65 -12.83
CA LEU A 20 -22.35 -4.47 -12.98
C LEU A 20 -22.67 -5.94 -12.62
N ARG A 21 -22.50 -6.85 -13.58
CA ARG A 21 -22.75 -8.28 -13.38
C ARG A 21 -21.45 -8.97 -12.97
N VAL A 22 -21.41 -9.45 -11.73
CA VAL A 22 -20.26 -10.13 -11.13
C VAL A 22 -20.64 -11.55 -10.76
N CYS A 23 -19.74 -12.50 -10.99
CA CYS A 23 -19.86 -13.86 -10.45
C CYS A 23 -18.49 -14.38 -10.03
N SER A 24 -18.46 -15.48 -9.29
CA SER A 24 -17.22 -16.20 -8.97
C SER A 24 -16.65 -16.94 -10.17
N ALA A 25 -15.35 -17.26 -10.12
CA ALA A 25 -14.71 -18.09 -11.13
C ALA A 25 -15.36 -19.46 -11.32
N LEU A 26 -15.94 -20.04 -10.26
CA LEU A 26 -16.63 -21.33 -10.31
C LEU A 26 -17.98 -21.21 -11.03
N GLU A 27 -18.76 -20.17 -10.75
CA GLU A 27 -20.02 -19.89 -11.44
C GLU A 27 -19.78 -19.57 -12.92
N PHE A 28 -18.75 -18.78 -13.23
CA PHE A 28 -18.39 -18.50 -14.63
C PHE A 28 -18.02 -19.78 -15.38
N ARG A 29 -17.27 -20.69 -14.75
CA ARG A 29 -16.94 -21.99 -15.34
C ARG A 29 -18.20 -22.82 -15.61
N ALA A 30 -19.17 -22.82 -14.69
CA ALA A 30 -20.45 -23.51 -14.89
C ALA A 30 -21.25 -22.90 -16.06
N LEU A 31 -21.33 -21.56 -16.14
CA LEU A 31 -21.96 -20.85 -17.25
C LEU A 31 -21.29 -21.16 -18.58
N ALA A 32 -19.96 -21.07 -18.67
CA ALA A 32 -19.24 -21.37 -19.90
C ALA A 32 -19.45 -22.81 -20.38
N LYS A 33 -19.58 -23.76 -19.44
CA LYS A 33 -19.88 -25.17 -19.77
C LYS A 33 -21.32 -25.37 -20.25
N GLY A 34 -22.29 -24.65 -19.68
CA GLY A 34 -23.72 -24.83 -19.97
C GLY A 34 -24.22 -24.10 -21.22
N GLN A 35 -23.79 -22.86 -21.41
CA GLN A 35 -24.28 -21.97 -22.48
C GLN A 35 -23.18 -21.54 -23.47
N GLY A 36 -21.96 -22.02 -23.29
CA GLY A 36 -20.81 -21.65 -24.12
C GLY A 36 -20.12 -20.37 -23.64
N LEU A 37 -18.86 -20.21 -24.07
CA LEU A 37 -17.99 -19.12 -23.63
C LEU A 37 -18.51 -17.74 -24.04
N GLU A 38 -19.14 -17.63 -25.21
CA GLU A 38 -19.67 -16.37 -25.72
C GLU A 38 -20.89 -15.88 -24.94
N ALA A 39 -21.83 -16.77 -24.64
CA ALA A 39 -22.96 -16.44 -23.79
C ALA A 39 -22.51 -16.11 -22.36
N ALA A 40 -21.58 -16.89 -21.80
CA ALA A 40 -21.01 -16.63 -20.47
C ALA A 40 -20.26 -15.29 -20.40
N TYR A 41 -19.49 -14.96 -21.44
CA TYR A 41 -18.86 -13.64 -21.58
C TYR A 41 -19.95 -12.57 -21.65
N GLY A 42 -20.93 -12.69 -22.54
CA GLY A 42 -22.01 -11.70 -22.71
C GLY A 42 -22.82 -11.44 -21.44
N SER A 43 -23.00 -12.45 -20.58
CA SER A 43 -23.78 -12.37 -19.33
C SER A 43 -22.97 -11.92 -18.10
N THR A 44 -21.65 -11.80 -18.19
CA THR A 44 -20.78 -11.51 -17.03
C THR A 44 -19.82 -10.38 -17.34
N ASP A 45 -19.74 -9.36 -16.47
CA ASP A 45 -18.82 -8.23 -16.66
C ASP A 45 -17.47 -8.48 -15.96
N VAL A 46 -17.46 -9.06 -14.74
CA VAL A 46 -16.25 -9.35 -13.94
C VAL A 46 -16.37 -10.73 -13.25
N VAL A 47 -15.31 -11.54 -13.30
CA VAL A 47 -15.28 -12.94 -12.79
C VAL A 47 -14.52 -13.09 -11.46
N ALA A 48 -13.65 -12.14 -11.17
CA ALA A 48 -12.87 -12.08 -9.95
C ALA A 48 -12.77 -10.61 -9.54
N ALA A 49 -13.88 -10.07 -9.04
CA ALA A 49 -13.79 -8.89 -8.21
C ALA A 49 -13.24 -9.38 -6.86
N GLY A 50 -11.91 -9.40 -6.71
CA GLY A 50 -11.31 -9.54 -5.39
C GLY A 50 -11.89 -8.43 -4.49
N SER A 51 -12.01 -8.70 -3.20
CA SER A 51 -12.32 -7.64 -2.25
C SER A 51 -11.22 -6.59 -2.35
N CYS A 52 -11.49 -5.47 -3.01
CA CYS A 52 -10.68 -4.27 -2.91
C CYS A 52 -11.02 -3.62 -1.57
N GLU A 53 -10.66 -4.31 -0.50
CA GLU A 53 -10.72 -3.77 0.85
C GLU A 53 -9.48 -2.91 1.06
N PHE A 54 -9.67 -1.76 1.71
CA PHE A 54 -8.54 -0.96 2.16
C PHE A 54 -7.81 -1.74 3.25
N THR A 55 -6.59 -2.18 2.93
CA THR A 55 -5.71 -2.79 3.91
C THR A 55 -4.80 -1.72 4.51
N ASP A 56 -4.74 -1.70 5.83
CA ASP A 56 -3.72 -0.96 6.57
C ASP A 56 -2.45 -1.81 6.80
N GLN A 57 -2.48 -3.07 6.35
CA GLN A 57 -1.38 -4.05 6.39
C GLN A 57 -0.41 -3.80 5.24
N GLY A 58 0.22 -2.62 5.25
CA GLY A 58 1.23 -2.22 4.31
C GLY A 58 2.34 -1.42 4.96
N GLN A 59 3.43 -1.22 4.22
CA GLN A 59 4.61 -0.54 4.71
C GLN A 59 5.28 0.28 3.61
N ILE A 60 5.84 1.41 4.00
CA ILE A 60 6.61 2.32 3.14
C ILE A 60 8.09 2.15 3.51
N TRP A 61 8.92 1.89 2.50
CA TRP A 61 10.36 1.79 2.66
C TRP A 61 11.02 3.08 2.18
N LEU A 62 11.76 3.74 3.07
CA LEU A 62 12.52 4.95 2.74
C LEU A 62 14.00 4.70 2.99
N SER A 63 14.85 5.17 2.08
CA SER A 63 16.30 5.22 2.26
C SER A 63 16.74 6.68 2.35
N LEU A 64 17.34 7.04 3.49
CA LEU A 64 17.68 8.43 3.82
C LEU A 64 19.05 8.87 3.30
N GLY A 65 19.82 7.95 2.72
CA GLY A 65 21.21 8.18 2.37
C GLY A 65 22.14 8.26 3.59
N PRO A 66 23.45 8.51 3.36
CA PRO A 66 24.44 8.53 4.42
C PRO A 66 24.29 9.76 5.32
N CYS A 67 24.61 9.57 6.59
CA CYS A 67 24.70 10.63 7.60
C CYS A 67 26.17 10.91 7.95
N ASP A 68 26.49 12.16 8.28
CA ASP A 68 27.80 12.53 8.83
C ASP A 68 27.63 13.26 10.19
N PRO A 69 28.16 12.71 11.31
CA PRO A 69 28.74 11.37 11.46
C PRO A 69 27.79 10.21 11.11
N PRO A 70 28.34 9.04 10.71
CA PRO A 70 27.53 7.87 10.34
C PRO A 70 26.71 7.36 11.52
N LEU A 71 25.48 6.97 11.21
CA LEU A 71 24.49 6.47 12.15
C LEU A 71 24.08 5.05 11.72
N ARG A 72 24.11 4.11 12.66
CA ARG A 72 23.59 2.75 12.45
C ARG A 72 22.13 2.72 12.87
N LEU A 73 21.22 3.00 11.93
CA LEU A 73 19.79 3.19 12.23
C LEU A 73 19.14 1.95 12.87
N ARG A 74 18.40 2.14 13.96
CA ARG A 74 17.65 1.09 14.66
C ARG A 74 16.17 1.40 14.82
N ARG A 75 15.83 2.65 15.07
CA ARG A 75 14.45 3.12 15.20
C ARG A 75 14.36 4.52 14.63
N ALA A 76 13.21 4.88 14.08
CA ALA A 76 12.91 6.23 13.67
C ALA A 76 11.52 6.65 14.10
N VAL A 77 11.27 7.96 14.15
CA VAL A 77 9.96 8.56 14.23
C VAL A 77 9.86 9.54 13.07
N LEU A 78 8.89 9.36 12.18
CA LEU A 78 8.68 10.23 11.01
C LEU A 78 7.27 10.80 11.07
N GLY A 79 7.14 12.13 11.11
CA GLY A 79 5.85 12.81 11.22
C GLY A 79 5.03 12.36 12.43
N GLY A 80 5.70 12.01 13.54
CA GLY A 80 5.10 11.49 14.77
C GLY A 80 4.71 10.00 14.72
N VAL A 81 5.04 9.27 13.65
CA VAL A 81 4.75 7.84 13.50
C VAL A 81 6.03 7.03 13.67
N ALA A 82 5.99 6.01 14.53
CA ALA A 82 7.13 5.12 14.75
C ALA A 82 7.43 4.29 13.50
N ALA A 83 8.71 4.23 13.14
CA ALA A 83 9.24 3.44 12.04
C ALA A 83 10.37 2.52 12.53
N GLY A 84 10.44 1.33 11.93
CA GLY A 84 11.51 0.37 12.19
C GLY A 84 12.77 0.73 11.43
N GLY A 85 13.94 0.51 12.03
CA GLY A 85 15.24 0.56 11.36
C GLY A 85 15.95 -0.80 11.42
N GLY A 86 17.23 -0.81 11.03
CA GLY A 86 18.08 -2.01 11.10
C GLY A 86 18.03 -2.90 9.86
N TYR A 87 17.44 -2.41 8.76
CA TYR A 87 17.40 -3.08 7.46
C TYR A 87 18.59 -2.73 6.55
N GLY A 88 19.52 -1.96 7.10
CA GLY A 88 20.72 -1.41 6.49
C GLY A 88 21.13 -0.15 7.29
N PRO A 89 22.13 0.61 6.84
CA PRO A 89 22.61 1.78 7.57
C PRO A 89 21.60 2.94 7.60
N SER A 90 20.75 3.07 6.58
CA SER A 90 19.93 4.27 6.32
C SER A 90 18.49 3.97 5.91
N GLU A 91 18.07 2.71 6.02
CA GLU A 91 16.76 2.21 5.60
C GLU A 91 15.80 2.18 6.79
N LEU A 92 14.63 2.78 6.59
CA LEU A 92 13.52 2.71 7.53
C LEU A 92 12.28 2.11 6.88
N CYS A 93 11.52 1.38 7.69
CA CYS A 93 10.23 0.80 7.33
C CYS A 93 9.13 1.48 8.16
N LEU A 94 8.24 2.20 7.49
CA LEU A 94 7.13 2.94 8.09
C LEU A 94 5.82 2.17 7.86
N PRO A 95 5.11 1.74 8.91
CA PRO A 95 3.81 1.09 8.76
C PRO A 95 2.77 2.07 8.20
N ILE A 96 1.99 1.67 7.19
CA ILE A 96 0.92 2.49 6.62
C ILE A 96 -0.21 2.69 7.63
N GLY A 97 -0.59 1.61 8.31
CA GLY A 97 -1.58 1.62 9.37
C GLY A 97 -1.13 2.35 10.63
N ALA A 98 -2.11 2.73 11.44
CA ALA A 98 -1.88 3.36 12.73
C ALA A 98 -1.94 2.29 13.83
N GLY A 99 -0.96 2.30 14.75
CA GLY A 99 -1.05 1.46 15.94
C GLY A 99 -2.25 1.85 16.81
N LEU A 100 -2.83 0.89 17.54
CA LEU A 100 -4.00 1.12 18.40
C LEU A 100 -3.77 2.25 19.43
N ASP A 101 -2.52 2.40 19.88
CA ASP A 101 -2.11 3.39 20.88
C ASP A 101 -1.60 4.71 20.26
N THR A 102 -1.70 4.88 18.94
CA THR A 102 -1.25 6.10 18.28
C THR A 102 -2.24 7.26 18.48
N PRO A 103 -1.78 8.45 18.92
CA PRO A 103 -2.63 9.63 19.00
C PRO A 103 -3.32 9.90 17.66
N ARG A 104 -4.64 10.06 17.69
CA ARG A 104 -5.48 10.34 16.51
C ARG A 104 -5.46 9.26 15.42
N ARG A 105 -4.99 8.03 15.72
CA ARG A 105 -4.83 6.96 14.72
C ARG A 105 -4.05 7.41 13.48
N ARG A 106 -2.98 8.18 13.71
CA ARG A 106 -2.07 8.62 12.66
C ARG A 106 -1.09 7.51 12.30
N GLY A 107 -1.17 7.02 11.08
CA GLY A 107 -0.27 6.01 10.49
C GLY A 107 0.57 6.58 9.35
N GLY A 108 1.44 5.75 8.78
CA GLY A 108 2.34 6.13 7.69
C GLY A 108 1.65 6.59 6.41
N ALA A 109 0.39 6.19 6.17
CA ALA A 109 -0.42 6.74 5.08
C ALA A 109 -0.49 8.28 5.12
N HIS A 110 -0.69 8.84 6.32
CA HIS A 110 -0.82 10.28 6.51
C HIS A 110 0.52 10.99 6.32
N VAL A 111 1.62 10.36 6.73
CA VAL A 111 2.97 10.88 6.51
C VAL A 111 3.31 10.88 5.02
N LEU A 112 2.94 9.82 4.29
CA LEU A 112 3.13 9.74 2.85
C LEU A 112 2.35 10.83 2.11
N ASP A 113 1.09 11.07 2.50
CA ASP A 113 0.26 12.12 1.91
C ASP A 113 0.92 13.50 2.01
N GLN A 114 1.44 13.84 3.19
CA GLN A 114 2.19 15.09 3.41
C GLN A 114 3.45 15.18 2.55
N LEU A 115 4.24 14.11 2.49
CA LEU A 115 5.45 14.06 1.65
C LEU A 115 5.11 14.26 0.17
N LEU A 116 4.01 13.66 -0.31
CA LEU A 116 3.55 13.82 -1.70
C LEU A 116 3.02 15.24 -1.98
N ALA A 117 2.48 15.91 -0.96
CA ALA A 117 2.11 17.33 -1.03
C ALA A 117 3.32 18.28 -0.99
N GLY A 118 4.53 17.76 -0.80
CA GLY A 118 5.77 18.56 -0.68
C GLY A 118 5.93 19.23 0.68
N GLU A 119 5.22 18.76 1.70
CA GLU A 119 5.36 19.24 3.08
C GLU A 119 6.61 18.66 3.75
N GLU A 120 7.20 19.45 4.65
CA GLU A 120 8.26 18.97 5.53
C GLU A 120 7.65 18.23 6.73
N VAL A 121 8.20 17.05 7.04
CA VAL A 121 7.78 16.23 8.18
C VAL A 121 8.95 16.05 9.15
N PRO A 122 8.73 16.21 10.47
CA PRO A 122 9.78 15.97 11.46
C PRO A 122 10.31 14.55 11.39
N LEU A 123 11.63 14.39 11.51
CA LEU A 123 12.31 13.11 11.50
C LEU A 123 13.18 12.99 12.74
N GLU A 124 13.05 11.89 13.46
CA GLU A 124 13.93 11.55 14.57
C GLU A 124 14.52 10.17 14.30
N LEU A 125 15.84 10.04 14.30
CA LEU A 125 16.56 8.79 14.11
C LEU A 125 17.25 8.40 15.40
N PHE A 126 17.16 7.12 15.74
CA PHE A 126 17.82 6.51 16.88
C PHE A 126 18.70 5.37 16.37
N GLY A 127 19.99 5.51 16.58
CA GLY A 127 21.03 4.59 16.14
C GLY A 127 21.74 3.90 17.31
N GLU A 128 22.39 2.79 16.97
CA GLU A 128 23.26 2.05 17.88
C GLU A 128 24.70 2.55 17.72
N ALA A 129 25.27 3.13 18.78
CA ALA A 129 26.65 3.59 18.75
C ALA A 129 27.64 2.42 18.60
N THR A 130 28.48 2.49 17.59
CA THR A 130 29.59 1.57 17.34
C THR A 130 30.85 2.36 16.98
N ALA A 131 32.01 1.71 16.92
CA ALA A 131 33.25 2.36 16.51
C ALA A 131 33.17 3.00 15.10
N LEU A 132 32.39 2.39 14.19
CA LEU A 132 32.19 2.88 12.82
C LEU A 132 30.98 3.81 12.65
N HIS A 133 30.05 3.81 13.61
CA HIS A 133 28.84 4.63 13.60
C HIS A 133 28.68 5.28 14.97
N PRO A 134 29.39 6.40 15.24
CA PRO A 134 29.41 6.98 16.58
C PRO A 134 28.11 7.72 16.92
N ARG A 135 27.31 8.11 15.91
CA ARG A 135 26.09 8.89 16.12
C ARG A 135 24.99 8.00 16.71
N ARG A 136 24.39 8.48 17.81
CA ARG A 136 23.26 7.84 18.49
C ARG A 136 21.91 8.38 18.05
N GLU A 137 21.83 9.67 17.75
CA GLU A 137 20.58 10.34 17.46
C GLU A 137 20.77 11.39 16.35
N LEU A 138 19.73 11.62 15.54
CA LEU A 138 19.65 12.69 14.55
C LEU A 138 18.22 13.22 14.50
N GLN A 139 18.06 14.54 14.40
CA GLN A 139 16.80 15.23 14.19
C GLN A 139 16.92 16.15 12.97
#